data_AF-A0A4Y8R4S3-F1
#
_entry.id   AF-A0A4Y8R4S3-F1
#
_cell.length_a   1.000
_cell.length_b   1.000
_cell.length_c   1.000
_cell.angle_alpha   90.00
_cell.angle_beta   90.00
_cell.angle_gamma   90.00
#
_symmetry.space_group_name_H-M   'P 1'
#
loop_
_entity.id
_entity.type
_entity.pdbx_description
1 polymer ?
#
loop_
_entity_poly.entity_id
_entity_poly.type
_entity_poly.pdbx_seq_one_letter_code
_entity_poly.pdbx_strand_id
1 'polypeptide(L)'
;MTGAGRASREESRAGSRAEEVTVTACPDGPLLVRGPARLVDQQGREIERHRATVALCRCGGTAIPPWCDGTHKVNGYRSGEPDDGARGTASDGGTGA
;
A
#
# COMPACT_ATOMS: atom_id res chain seq x y z
N MET A 1 -27.13 -20.96 -38.94
CA MET A 1 -26.05 -21.63 -38.19
C MET A 1 -24.83 -20.72 -38.13
N THR A 2 -24.36 -20.43 -36.92
CA THR A 2 -23.04 -19.86 -36.59
C THR A 2 -22.80 -18.39 -36.97
N GLY A 3 -22.47 -17.46 -36.07
CA GLY A 3 -22.18 -17.60 -34.64
C GLY A 3 -22.19 -16.23 -33.96
N ALA A 4 -22.77 -16.21 -32.77
CA ALA A 4 -22.73 -15.11 -31.84
C ALA A 4 -21.32 -14.93 -31.26
N GLY A 5 -20.98 -13.68 -30.93
CA GLY A 5 -20.21 -13.34 -29.74
C GLY A 5 -18.71 -13.59 -29.80
N ARG A 6 -17.96 -12.73 -30.49
CA ARG A 6 -16.51 -12.57 -30.24
C ARG A 6 -16.13 -11.14 -29.82
N ALA A 7 -17.10 -10.35 -29.33
CA ALA A 7 -16.89 -8.93 -29.02
C ALA A 7 -17.41 -8.55 -27.63
N SER A 8 -17.12 -9.36 -26.59
CA SER A 8 -17.59 -9.02 -25.24
C SER A 8 -16.70 -9.48 -24.10
N ARG A 9 -15.55 -10.13 -24.36
CA ARG A 9 -14.67 -10.60 -23.27
C ARG A 9 -13.45 -9.70 -23.03
N GLU A 10 -13.19 -8.76 -23.91
CA GLU A 10 -11.96 -7.93 -23.88
C GLU A 10 -12.22 -6.52 -23.32
N GLU A 11 -13.40 -5.94 -23.53
CA GLU A 11 -13.78 -4.63 -22.98
C GLU A 11 -13.88 -4.61 -21.44
N SER A 12 -14.04 -5.76 -20.77
CA SER A 12 -14.29 -5.81 -19.32
C SER A 12 -13.03 -5.83 -18.44
N ARG A 13 -11.83 -5.79 -19.01
CA ARG A 13 -10.57 -5.75 -18.22
C ARG A 13 -9.96 -4.34 -18.12
N ALA A 14 -10.55 -3.37 -18.81
CA ALA A 14 -10.14 -1.97 -18.80
C ALA A 14 -11.07 -1.09 -17.93
N GLY A 15 -11.60 -1.64 -16.82
CA GLY A 15 -11.87 -0.80 -15.66
C GLY A 15 -10.56 -0.11 -15.31
N SER A 16 -10.46 1.17 -15.61
CA SER A 16 -9.20 1.84 -15.92
C SER A 16 -8.16 1.73 -14.81
N ARG A 17 -6.88 1.45 -15.15
CA ARG A 17 -5.72 1.58 -14.23
C ARG A 17 -5.61 2.98 -13.61
N ALA A 18 -6.41 3.96 -14.06
CA ALA A 18 -6.47 5.31 -13.51
C ALA A 18 -7.13 5.37 -12.12
N GLU A 19 -7.92 4.35 -11.73
CA GLU A 19 -8.58 4.31 -10.42
C GLU A 19 -7.87 3.42 -9.39
N GLU A 20 -6.78 2.77 -9.77
CA GLU A 20 -6.03 1.88 -8.88
C GLU A 20 -5.26 2.68 -7.82
N VAL A 21 -5.56 2.42 -6.55
CA VAL A 21 -4.82 2.94 -5.42
C VAL A 21 -3.76 1.92 -5.00
N THR A 22 -2.50 2.35 -4.95
CA THR A 22 -1.41 1.52 -4.42
C THR A 22 -0.75 2.19 -3.24
N VAL A 23 -0.43 1.40 -2.21
CA VAL A 23 0.36 1.82 -1.05
C VAL A 23 1.61 0.96 -1.00
N THR A 24 2.76 1.56 -1.24
CA THR A 24 4.06 0.87 -1.18
C THR A 24 4.76 1.22 0.12
N ALA A 25 5.10 0.22 0.92
CA ALA A 25 6.00 0.40 2.06
C ALA A 25 7.45 0.45 1.55
N CYS A 26 8.02 1.64 1.45
CA CYS A 26 9.43 1.78 1.05
C CYS A 26 10.34 1.26 2.16
N PRO A 27 11.37 0.43 1.88
CA PRO A 27 12.32 -0.03 2.88
C PRO A 27 12.89 1.14 3.68
N ASP A 28 12.85 1.04 5.01
CA ASP A 28 13.30 2.07 5.96
C ASP A 28 12.76 3.47 5.67
N GLY A 29 11.61 3.53 5.00
CA GLY A 29 11.09 4.74 4.40
C GLY A 29 9.60 4.94 4.61
N PRO A 30 9.03 5.92 3.89
CA PRO A 30 7.63 6.28 3.99
C PRO A 30 6.69 5.24 3.37
N LEU A 31 5.39 5.44 3.59
CA LEU A 31 4.35 4.80 2.78
C LEU A 31 4.09 5.68 1.55
N LEU A 32 4.37 5.14 0.36
CA LEU A 32 4.14 5.84 -0.89
C LEU A 32 2.75 5.49 -1.43
N VAL A 33 1.83 6.45 -1.35
CA VAL A 33 0.44 6.28 -1.79
C VAL A 33 0.29 6.89 -3.18
N ARG A 34 -0.10 6.08 -4.16
CA ARG A 34 -0.38 6.50 -5.55
C ARG A 34 -1.84 6.27 -5.90
N GLY A 35 -2.35 7.09 -6.82
CA GLY A 35 -3.74 7.00 -7.29
C GLY A 35 -4.69 7.90 -6.49
N PRO A 36 -6.00 7.84 -6.79
CA PRO A 36 -7.03 8.71 -6.22
C PRO A 36 -7.42 8.32 -4.78
N ALA A 37 -6.44 8.13 -3.91
CA ALA A 37 -6.67 7.79 -2.51
C ALA A 37 -7.16 9.01 -1.73
N ARG A 38 -8.26 8.83 -0.99
CA ARG A 38 -8.73 9.76 0.04
C ARG A 38 -7.98 9.49 1.34
N LEU A 39 -7.41 10.54 1.93
CA LEU A 39 -6.79 10.47 3.26
C LEU A 39 -7.72 11.11 4.28
N VAL A 40 -7.89 10.44 5.40
CA VAL A 40 -8.69 10.93 6.52
C VAL A 40 -7.90 10.79 7.81
N ASP A 41 -8.18 11.65 8.78
CA ASP A 41 -7.68 11.49 10.13
C ASP A 41 -8.56 10.55 10.98
N GLN A 42 -8.21 10.41 12.26
CA GLN A 42 -8.91 9.54 13.21
C GLN A 42 -10.37 9.96 13.46
N GLN A 43 -10.76 11.20 13.14
CA GLN A 43 -12.14 11.67 13.25
C GLN A 43 -12.88 11.60 11.90
N GLY A 44 -12.25 11.04 10.86
CA GLY A 44 -12.81 10.96 9.52
C GLY A 44 -12.75 12.28 8.73
N ARG A 45 -12.08 13.32 9.26
CA ARG A 45 -11.90 14.58 8.54
C ARG A 45 -10.87 14.39 7.43
N GLU A 46 -11.15 14.97 6.27
CA GLU A 46 -10.31 14.82 5.10
C GLU A 46 -9.00 15.57 5.23
N ILE A 47 -7.90 14.91 4.87
CA ILE A 47 -6.57 15.49 4.80
C ILE A 47 -6.30 15.82 3.33
N GLU A 48 -6.15 17.11 3.03
CA GLU A 48 -5.95 17.57 1.67
C GLU A 48 -4.63 17.02 1.09
N ARG A 49 -4.71 16.51 -0.15
CA ARG A 49 -3.56 16.02 -0.92
C ARG A 49 -3.38 16.89 -2.16
N HIS A 50 -2.23 17.54 -2.29
CA HIS A 50 -1.96 18.39 -3.46
C HIS A 50 -1.47 17.62 -4.70
N ARG A 51 -1.26 16.30 -4.59
CA ARG A 51 -0.69 15.47 -5.66
C ARG A 51 -1.23 14.05 -5.63
N ALA A 52 -1.32 13.43 -6.80
CA ALA A 52 -1.78 12.04 -6.95
C ALA A 52 -0.88 11.02 -6.23
N THR A 53 0.41 11.33 -6.08
CA THR A 53 1.37 10.50 -5.33
C THR A 53 1.87 11.25 -4.10
N VAL A 54 1.63 10.74 -2.89
CA VAL A 54 2.16 11.35 -1.65
C VAL A 54 2.99 10.34 -0.87
N ALA A 55 3.85 10.84 0.02
CA ALA A 55 4.63 10.02 0.94
C ALA A 55 4.15 10.31 2.36
N LEU A 56 3.62 9.30 3.05
CA LEU A 56 3.20 9.40 4.45
C LEU A 56 4.34 8.97 5.36
N CYS A 57 4.49 9.69 6.47
CA CYS A 57 5.47 9.34 7.48
C CYS A 57 5.13 7.98 8.10
N ARG A 58 6.14 7.12 8.16
CA ARG A 58 6.08 5.83 8.87
C ARG A 58 7.04 5.79 10.07
N CYS A 59 8.02 6.68 10.12
CA CYS A 59 9.07 6.68 11.14
C CYS A 59 8.72 7.45 12.42
N GLY A 60 7.59 8.18 12.45
CA GLY A 60 7.17 8.99 13.59
C GLY A 60 7.98 10.28 13.83
N GLY A 61 9.05 10.53 13.07
CA GLY A 61 9.95 11.68 13.28
C GLY A 61 9.63 12.94 12.46
N THR A 62 8.58 12.93 11.64
CA THR A 62 8.28 14.08 10.76
C THR A 62 7.90 15.33 11.57
N ALA A 63 8.37 16.50 11.11
CA ALA A 63 7.91 17.79 11.61
C ALA A 63 6.60 18.27 10.92
N ILE A 64 6.14 17.57 9.88
CA ILE A 64 4.94 17.90 9.10
C ILE A 64 3.96 16.72 8.99
N PRO A 65 3.40 16.20 10.10
CA PRO A 65 2.42 15.11 10.03
C PRO A 65 1.23 15.43 9.12
N PRO A 66 0.72 14.48 8.33
CA PRO A 66 1.12 13.07 8.22
C PRO A 66 2.23 12.80 7.18
N TRP A 67 2.89 13.84 6.66
CA TRP A 67 3.78 13.75 5.50
C TRP A 67 5.19 13.32 5.87
N CYS A 68 5.87 12.66 4.95
CA CYS A 68 7.31 12.40 5.08
C CYS A 68 8.13 13.62 4.63
N ASP A 69 8.99 14.11 5.51
CA ASP A 69 9.96 15.21 5.26
C ASP A 69 11.41 14.73 5.05
N GLY A 70 11.64 13.42 5.15
CA GLY A 70 12.98 12.83 5.02
C GLY A 70 13.67 12.50 6.34
N THR A 71 13.06 12.82 7.50
CA THR A 71 13.64 12.55 8.83
C THR A 71 14.00 11.08 9.04
N HIS A 72 13.30 10.14 8.39
CA HIS A 72 13.63 8.70 8.42
C HIS A 72 15.08 8.38 8.02
N LYS A 73 15.71 9.22 7.18
CA LYS A 73 17.08 9.01 6.71
C LYS A 73 18.13 9.30 7.79
N VAL A 74 17.78 10.13 8.78
CA VAL A 74 18.73 10.63 9.79
C VAL A 74 18.40 10.15 11.20
N ASN A 75 17.16 9.73 11.47
CA ASN A 75 16.73 9.27 12.80
C ASN A 75 16.95 7.76 13.04
N GLY A 76 17.61 7.06 12.12
CA GLY A 76 17.91 5.63 12.26
C GLY A 76 16.71 4.69 12.12
N TYR A 77 15.60 5.16 11.54
CA TYR A 77 14.42 4.32 11.33
C TYR A 77 14.74 3.09 10.50
N ARG A 78 14.34 1.92 11.01
CA ARG A 78 14.37 0.64 10.31
C ARG A 78 12.97 0.05 10.30
N SER A 79 12.51 -0.36 9.14
CA SER A 79 11.29 -1.16 9.06
C SER A 79 11.63 -2.63 9.14
N GLY A 80 10.84 -3.40 9.90
CA GLY A 80 10.89 -4.85 9.78
C GLY A 80 10.59 -5.29 8.34
N GLU A 81 11.09 -6.47 7.97
CA GLU A 81 10.71 -7.11 6.72
C GLU A 81 9.17 -7.21 6.65
N PRO A 82 8.55 -6.82 5.53
CA PRO A 82 7.16 -7.13 5.31
C PRO A 82 7.02 -8.65 5.34
N ASP A 83 6.06 -9.17 6.10
CA ASP A 83 5.73 -10.60 6.05
C ASP A 83 5.30 -10.92 4.61
N ASP A 84 6.15 -11.62 3.86
CA ASP A 84 5.90 -12.01 2.47
C ASP A 84 4.81 -13.09 2.33
N GLY A 85 4.07 -13.37 3.42
CA GLY A 85 2.96 -14.33 3.42
C GLY A 85 3.41 -15.78 3.25
N ALA A 86 4.65 -16.12 3.64
CA ALA A 86 5.03 -17.53 3.80
C ALA A 86 4.22 -18.11 4.96
N ARG A 87 3.05 -18.68 4.65
CA ARG A 87 2.25 -19.55 5.52
C ARG A 87 3.17 -20.25 6.51
N GLY A 88 2.97 -19.96 7.80
CA GLY A 88 3.69 -20.62 8.87
C GLY A 88 3.71 -22.13 8.62
N THR A 89 4.91 -22.69 8.50
CA THR A 89 5.09 -24.12 8.66
C THR A 89 4.74 -24.39 10.12
N ALA A 90 3.52 -24.88 10.34
CA ALA A 90 3.20 -25.57 11.57
C ALA A 90 4.30 -26.63 11.74
N SER A 91 5.24 -26.37 12.66
CA SER A 91 6.04 -27.44 13.22
C SER A 91 5.07 -28.17 14.13
N ASP A 92 4.41 -29.20 13.58
CA ASP A 92 3.66 -30.16 14.38
C ASP A 92 4.65 -30.81 15.34
N GLY A 93 4.71 -30.25 16.55
CA GLY A 93 5.32 -30.89 17.69
C GLY A 93 4.51 -32.14 18.02
N GLY A 94 5.08 -33.31 17.77
CA GLY A 94 4.41 -34.56 18.07
C GLY A 94 5.26 -35.78 17.80
N THR A 95 6.16 -36.14 18.73
CA THR A 95 6.33 -37.55 19.11
C THR A 95 6.75 -37.56 20.57
N GLY A 96 5.78 -37.87 21.44
CA GLY A 96 6.04 -38.27 22.82
C GLY A 96 6.69 -39.66 22.84
N ALA A 97 7.50 -39.87 23.87
CA ALA A 97 7.85 -41.16 24.43
C ALA A 97 7.48 -41.13 25.92
#